data_AF-Q94ID9-F1
#
_entry.id   AF-Q94ID9-F1
#
_cell.length_a   1.000
_cell.length_b   1.000
_cell.length_c   1.000
_cell.angle_alpha   90.00
_cell.angle_beta   90.00
_cell.angle_gamma   90.00
#
_symmetry.space_group_name_H-M   'P 1'
#
loop_
_entity.id
_entity.type
_entity.pdbx_description
1 polymer ?
#
loop_
_entity_poly.entity_id
_entity_poly.type
_entity_poly.pdbx_seq_one_letter_code
_entity_poly.pdbx_strand_id
1 'polypeptide(L)'
;LLQRECHVKKPLRVVPLFEKLADLEAAPAALARLFSVDWYRNRIDGKQEVMIGYSDSGKDAGRFSAAWELYKAQEELIKVAKQFGVKLTMFHGRGGTVGRGGGPTHLAILSQPPDTIHGSLRVTVQGEVIEQSFGEEHLCFRTLQRFTCATLEHGMHPPISPKPEWRALMDEMAAVATKEYRSIVFQEARFVEYFRLATPELEYGRMNIGSRPSKRKPSGGIESLRAIPWIFAWTQTRFHLPVWLGFGAAFKHVLQKDIRNLQILQEMYNEWPFFRVTIDLVEMVFAKGDPGIAALYDKLLVSEDLWPFGARLRANYEETKQLLLQVAGHKDLLEGDPYLRQRLRIRDSYITALNVCQACTAKAYQGP
;
A
#
# COMPACT_ATOMS: atom_id res chain seq x y z
N LEU A 1 -10.45 3.76 29.97
CA LEU A 1 -9.98 4.12 31.32
C LEU A 1 -9.42 5.55 31.36
N LEU A 2 -8.27 5.85 30.74
CA LEU A 2 -7.63 7.18 30.83
C LEU A 2 -8.55 8.37 30.55
N GLN A 3 -9.40 8.32 29.50
CA GLN A 3 -10.36 9.41 29.26
C GLN A 3 -11.30 9.67 30.44
N ARG A 4 -11.71 8.61 31.16
CA ARG A 4 -12.57 8.73 32.35
C ARG A 4 -11.79 9.31 33.53
N GLU A 5 -10.59 8.80 33.79
CA GLU A 5 -9.72 9.27 34.89
C GLU A 5 -9.26 10.73 34.68
N CYS A 6 -9.12 11.16 33.43
CA CYS A 6 -8.90 12.55 33.07
C CYS A 6 -10.19 13.39 33.01
N HIS A 7 -11.30 12.89 33.56
CA HIS A 7 -12.59 13.59 33.69
C HIS A 7 -13.21 14.07 32.36
N VAL A 8 -12.97 13.37 31.24
CA VAL A 8 -13.58 13.71 29.95
C VAL A 8 -15.08 13.36 29.99
N LYS A 9 -15.93 14.38 30.22
CA LYS A 9 -17.40 14.24 30.38
C LYS A 9 -18.09 13.57 29.20
N LYS A 10 -17.61 13.82 27.97
CA LYS A 10 -18.08 13.19 26.73
C LYS A 10 -16.89 12.49 26.07
N PRO A 11 -16.55 11.26 26.49
CA PRO A 11 -15.34 10.62 25.99
C PRO A 11 -15.45 10.35 24.50
N LEU A 12 -14.33 10.48 23.81
CA LEU A 12 -14.19 10.20 22.38
C LEU A 12 -14.35 8.70 22.12
N ARG A 13 -14.83 8.36 20.91
CA ARG A 13 -14.76 6.98 20.42
C ARG A 13 -13.29 6.54 20.33
N VAL A 14 -13.01 5.31 20.72
CA VAL A 14 -11.67 4.72 20.65
C VAL A 14 -11.59 3.85 19.40
N VAL A 15 -10.56 4.09 18.58
CA VAL A 15 -10.38 3.44 17.27
C VAL A 15 -9.06 2.68 17.30
N PRO A 16 -9.09 1.33 17.33
CA PRO A 16 -7.87 0.55 17.17
C PRO A 16 -7.33 0.70 15.73
N LEU A 17 -6.03 0.86 15.60
CA LEU A 17 -5.30 0.80 14.34
C LEU A 17 -4.46 -0.48 14.33
N PHE A 18 -4.76 -1.38 13.41
CA PHE A 18 -3.98 -2.61 13.19
C PHE A 18 -2.95 -2.34 12.07
N GLU A 19 -1.65 -2.39 12.41
CA GLU A 19 -0.55 -1.98 11.52
C GLU A 19 0.28 -3.15 10.98
N LYS A 20 0.46 -4.25 11.72
CA LYS A 20 1.26 -5.41 11.29
C LYS A 20 0.39 -6.55 10.81
N LEU A 21 0.99 -7.51 10.10
CA LEU A 21 0.27 -8.68 9.61
C LEU A 21 -0.37 -9.48 10.75
N ALA A 22 0.39 -9.78 11.81
CA ALA A 22 -0.13 -10.49 12.98
C ALA A 22 -1.23 -9.73 13.73
N ASP A 23 -1.18 -8.39 13.70
CA ASP A 23 -2.21 -7.55 14.32
C ASP A 23 -3.52 -7.63 13.52
N LEU A 24 -3.44 -7.70 12.18
CA LEU A 24 -4.60 -7.87 11.30
C LEU A 24 -5.24 -9.25 11.47
N GLU A 25 -4.42 -10.31 11.52
CA GLU A 25 -4.88 -11.69 11.75
C GLU A 25 -5.61 -11.82 13.11
N ALA A 26 -5.11 -11.14 14.14
CA ALA A 26 -5.71 -11.15 15.48
C ALA A 26 -6.89 -10.17 15.65
N ALA A 27 -7.11 -9.25 14.70
CA ALA A 27 -8.10 -8.18 14.83
C ALA A 27 -9.53 -8.68 15.05
N PRO A 28 -10.05 -9.72 14.34
CA PRO A 28 -11.39 -10.24 14.57
C PRO A 28 -11.58 -10.78 15.99
N ALA A 29 -10.60 -11.55 16.49
CA ALA A 29 -10.64 -12.09 17.84
C ALA A 29 -10.59 -10.99 18.91
N ALA A 30 -9.77 -9.95 18.69
CA ALA A 30 -9.70 -8.80 19.57
C ALA A 30 -11.04 -8.05 19.66
N LEU A 31 -11.72 -7.82 18.53
CA LEU A 31 -13.04 -7.18 18.53
C LEU A 31 -14.13 -8.06 19.13
N ALA A 32 -14.14 -9.36 18.83
CA ALA A 32 -15.09 -10.30 19.43
C ALA A 32 -14.98 -10.28 20.96
N ARG A 33 -13.74 -10.24 21.48
CA ARG A 33 -13.50 -10.08 22.91
C ARG A 33 -14.03 -8.74 23.42
N LEU A 34 -13.75 -7.62 22.76
CA LEU A 34 -14.27 -6.32 23.18
C LEU A 34 -15.81 -6.28 23.19
N PHE A 35 -16.47 -6.83 22.16
CA PHE A 35 -17.94 -6.84 22.05
C PHE A 35 -18.60 -7.79 23.05
N SER A 36 -17.88 -8.80 23.54
CA SER A 36 -18.33 -9.70 24.62
C SER A 36 -18.36 -9.03 26.01
N VAL A 37 -17.77 -7.85 26.18
CA VAL A 37 -17.75 -7.12 27.46
C VAL A 37 -18.92 -6.14 27.52
N ASP A 38 -19.88 -6.40 28.41
CA ASP A 38 -21.10 -5.57 28.53
C ASP A 38 -20.80 -4.08 28.75
N TRP A 39 -19.80 -3.77 29.58
CA TRP A 39 -19.38 -2.38 29.79
C TRP A 39 -18.95 -1.70 28.48
N TYR A 40 -18.20 -2.41 27.63
CA TYR A 40 -17.72 -1.86 26.37
C TYR A 40 -18.87 -1.73 25.36
N ARG A 41 -19.73 -2.76 25.26
CA ARG A 41 -20.89 -2.75 24.37
C ARG A 41 -21.85 -1.60 24.68
N ASN A 42 -22.17 -1.41 25.97
CA ASN A 42 -22.99 -0.29 26.43
C ASN A 42 -22.32 1.06 26.14
N ARG A 43 -20.98 1.13 26.21
CA ARG A 43 -20.22 2.35 25.98
C ARG A 43 -20.19 2.78 24.51
N ILE A 44 -20.15 1.84 23.57
CA ILE A 44 -20.04 2.13 22.13
C ILE A 44 -21.39 2.35 21.44
N ASP A 45 -22.51 2.07 22.12
CA ASP A 45 -23.87 2.30 21.63
C ASP A 45 -24.09 1.75 20.21
N GLY A 46 -23.71 0.48 20.03
CA GLY A 46 -23.87 -0.25 18.77
C GLY A 46 -23.00 0.24 17.61
N LYS A 47 -22.01 1.10 17.82
CA LYS A 47 -21.13 1.62 16.75
C LYS A 47 -19.65 1.46 17.09
N GLN A 48 -18.90 0.78 16.22
CA GLN A 48 -17.44 0.67 16.33
C GLN A 48 -16.78 1.19 15.07
N GLU A 49 -15.64 1.87 15.23
CA GLU A 49 -14.77 2.23 14.11
C GLU A 49 -13.42 1.51 14.26
N VAL A 50 -12.86 1.00 13.17
CA VAL A 50 -11.54 0.37 13.13
C VAL A 50 -10.72 1.03 12.05
N MET A 51 -9.45 1.32 12.33
CA MET A 51 -8.53 1.84 11.33
C MET A 51 -7.64 0.73 10.78
N ILE A 52 -7.45 0.72 9.47
CA ILE A 52 -6.56 -0.22 8.78
C ILE A 52 -5.42 0.52 8.08
N GLY A 53 -4.18 0.06 8.30
CA GLY A 53 -2.96 0.73 7.85
C GLY A 53 -2.27 0.02 6.68
N TYR A 54 -2.56 0.44 5.44
CA TYR A 54 -1.98 -0.17 4.23
C TYR A 54 -0.46 -0.01 4.14
N SER A 55 0.05 1.20 4.33
CA SER A 55 1.49 1.47 4.19
C SER A 55 2.32 0.81 5.29
N ASP A 56 1.78 0.76 6.51
CA ASP A 56 2.44 0.16 7.66
C ASP A 56 2.47 -1.38 7.53
N SER A 57 1.34 -1.99 7.11
CA SER A 57 1.28 -3.44 6.84
C SER A 57 2.18 -3.82 5.67
N GLY A 58 2.19 -3.02 4.60
CA GLY A 58 3.06 -3.23 3.44
C GLY A 58 4.55 -3.11 3.78
N LYS A 59 4.92 -2.31 4.79
CA LYS A 59 6.30 -2.24 5.30
C LYS A 59 6.69 -3.46 6.13
N ASP A 60 5.73 -4.13 6.77
CA ASP A 60 5.97 -5.32 7.60
C ASP A 60 6.14 -6.60 6.77
N ALA A 61 5.32 -6.78 5.74
CA ALA A 61 5.20 -8.06 5.04
C ALA A 61 5.22 -7.96 3.50
N GLY A 62 5.44 -6.77 2.93
CA GLY A 62 5.30 -6.52 1.50
C GLY A 62 3.84 -6.23 1.12
N ARG A 63 3.67 -5.50 0.01
CA ARG A 63 2.36 -4.94 -0.36
C ARG A 63 1.34 -6.00 -0.77
N PHE A 64 1.76 -7.07 -1.45
CA PHE A 64 0.85 -8.15 -1.87
C PHE A 64 0.17 -8.79 -0.66
N SER A 65 0.97 -9.29 0.28
CA SER A 65 0.49 -9.98 1.49
C SER A 65 -0.33 -9.05 2.38
N ALA A 66 0.11 -7.79 2.53
CA ALA A 66 -0.65 -6.78 3.27
C ALA A 66 -2.03 -6.52 2.65
N ALA A 67 -2.13 -6.39 1.32
CA ALA A 67 -3.42 -6.17 0.66
C ALA A 67 -4.36 -7.37 0.85
N TRP A 68 -3.84 -8.59 0.72
CA TRP A 68 -4.64 -9.80 0.90
C TRP A 68 -5.12 -9.98 2.34
N GLU A 69 -4.24 -9.79 3.32
CA GLU A 69 -4.62 -9.90 4.74
C GLU A 69 -5.61 -8.81 5.14
N LEU A 70 -5.48 -7.60 4.59
CA LEU A 70 -6.45 -6.53 4.78
C LEU A 70 -7.83 -6.88 4.21
N TYR A 71 -7.90 -7.61 3.10
CA TYR A 71 -9.17 -8.08 2.54
C TYR A 71 -9.82 -9.09 3.49
N LYS A 72 -9.08 -10.14 3.88
CA LYS A 72 -9.56 -11.19 4.79
C LYS A 72 -9.97 -10.63 6.16
N ALA A 73 -9.14 -9.76 6.75
CA ALA A 73 -9.42 -9.15 8.04
C ALA A 73 -10.73 -8.35 7.99
N GLN A 74 -10.99 -7.59 6.92
CA GLN A 74 -12.25 -6.86 6.77
C GLN A 74 -13.47 -7.79 6.67
N GLU A 75 -13.36 -8.92 5.95
CA GLU A 75 -14.42 -9.94 5.87
C GLU A 75 -14.74 -10.56 7.24
N GLU A 76 -13.71 -10.86 8.04
CA GLU A 76 -13.93 -11.45 9.37
C GLU A 76 -14.43 -10.41 10.38
N LEU A 77 -13.91 -9.19 10.33
CA LEU A 77 -14.37 -8.09 11.19
C LEU A 77 -15.85 -7.78 10.98
N ILE A 78 -16.34 -7.78 9.73
CA ILE A 78 -17.76 -7.54 9.47
C ILE A 78 -18.63 -8.69 9.94
N LYS A 79 -18.19 -9.96 9.81
CA LYS A 79 -18.89 -11.12 10.37
C LYS A 79 -19.02 -11.01 11.89
N VAL A 80 -17.93 -10.69 12.58
CA VAL A 80 -17.93 -10.47 14.03
C VAL A 80 -18.87 -9.32 14.41
N ALA A 81 -18.80 -8.18 13.72
CA ALA A 81 -19.66 -7.04 14.01
C ALA A 81 -21.16 -7.39 13.87
N LYS A 82 -21.52 -8.13 12.81
CA LYS A 82 -22.90 -8.61 12.59
C LYS A 82 -23.37 -9.54 13.70
N GLN A 83 -22.53 -10.48 14.15
CA GLN A 83 -22.87 -11.41 15.25
C GLN A 83 -23.25 -10.67 16.54
N PHE A 84 -22.62 -9.54 16.81
CA PHE A 84 -22.87 -8.73 18.01
C PHE A 84 -23.85 -7.56 17.78
N GLY A 85 -24.42 -7.42 16.58
CA GLY A 85 -25.33 -6.31 16.25
C GLY A 85 -24.65 -4.93 16.27
N VAL A 86 -23.35 -4.87 15.97
CA VAL A 86 -22.56 -3.63 15.96
C VAL A 86 -22.42 -3.12 14.53
N LYS A 87 -22.74 -1.84 14.30
CA LYS A 87 -22.40 -1.14 13.06
C LYS A 87 -20.91 -0.83 13.04
N LEU A 88 -20.19 -1.47 12.13
CA LEU A 88 -18.76 -1.27 11.95
C LEU A 88 -18.48 -0.23 10.84
N THR A 89 -17.61 0.73 11.12
CA THR A 89 -17.06 1.65 10.12
C THR A 89 -15.57 1.38 9.93
N MET A 90 -15.15 1.09 8.70
CA MET A 90 -13.74 0.99 8.35
C MET A 90 -13.16 2.38 8.07
N PHE A 91 -12.08 2.72 8.78
CA PHE A 91 -11.27 3.90 8.52
C PHE A 91 -10.02 3.50 7.72
N HIS A 92 -10.04 3.81 6.42
CA HIS A 92 -8.96 3.52 5.50
C HIS A 92 -7.80 4.51 5.69
N GLY A 93 -6.67 3.98 6.17
CA GLY A 93 -5.41 4.71 6.31
C GLY A 93 -4.72 5.01 4.98
N ARG A 94 -3.52 5.60 5.06
CA ARG A 94 -2.73 5.99 3.88
C ARG A 94 -2.16 4.81 3.10
N GLY A 95 -1.99 5.00 1.78
CA GLY A 95 -1.28 4.08 0.88
C GLY A 95 -2.12 2.95 0.27
N GLY A 96 -3.40 2.85 0.64
CA GLY A 96 -4.36 1.99 -0.02
C GLY A 96 -4.77 2.53 -1.40
N THR A 97 -5.35 1.66 -2.23
CA THR A 97 -5.94 2.01 -3.54
C THR A 97 -6.98 3.12 -3.42
N VAL A 98 -7.78 3.10 -2.35
CA VAL A 98 -8.82 4.09 -2.06
C VAL A 98 -8.27 5.51 -1.86
N GLY A 99 -7.07 5.66 -1.27
CA GLY A 99 -6.52 6.96 -0.87
C GLY A 99 -5.53 7.60 -1.84
N ARG A 100 -5.14 6.92 -2.94
CA ARG A 100 -4.03 7.35 -3.80
C ARG A 100 -4.40 7.94 -5.15
N GLY A 101 -5.68 7.88 -5.56
CA GLY A 101 -6.15 8.48 -6.82
C GLY A 101 -5.36 8.07 -8.07
N GLY A 102 -4.60 6.97 -7.99
CA GLY A 102 -3.69 6.48 -9.02
C GLY A 102 -4.29 5.37 -9.89
N GLY A 103 -5.40 4.77 -9.44
CA GLY A 103 -6.37 4.09 -10.28
C GLY A 103 -7.75 4.73 -10.01
N PRO A 104 -8.84 4.24 -10.63
CA PRO A 104 -10.17 4.78 -10.38
C PRO A 104 -10.54 4.58 -8.91
N THR A 105 -10.40 5.61 -8.05
CA THR A 105 -10.80 5.56 -6.63
C THR A 105 -12.24 5.05 -6.47
N HIS A 106 -13.08 5.31 -7.46
CA HIS A 106 -14.41 4.72 -7.59
C HIS A 106 -14.37 3.19 -7.54
N LEU A 107 -13.61 2.53 -8.43
CA LEU A 107 -13.47 1.07 -8.47
C LEU A 107 -12.80 0.53 -7.20
N ALA A 108 -11.86 1.27 -6.60
CA ALA A 108 -11.23 0.86 -5.34
C ALA A 108 -12.24 0.77 -4.18
N ILE A 109 -13.25 1.65 -4.14
CA ILE A 109 -14.35 1.58 -3.17
C ILE A 109 -15.27 0.39 -3.50
N LEU A 110 -15.66 0.23 -4.76
CA LEU A 110 -16.48 -0.90 -5.20
C LEU A 110 -15.81 -2.27 -4.97
N SER A 111 -14.48 -2.30 -4.91
CA SER A 111 -13.71 -3.53 -4.68
C SER A 111 -13.60 -3.97 -3.22
N GLN A 112 -14.06 -3.15 -2.26
CA GLN A 112 -14.03 -3.55 -0.85
C GLN A 112 -14.88 -4.82 -0.64
N PRO A 113 -14.55 -5.67 0.34
CA PRO A 113 -15.35 -6.86 0.59
C PRO A 113 -16.85 -6.51 0.80
N PRO A 114 -17.77 -7.41 0.45
CA PRO A 114 -19.20 -7.17 0.67
C PRO A 114 -19.47 -6.74 2.12
N ASP A 115 -20.44 -5.84 2.29
CA ASP A 115 -20.93 -5.40 3.61
C ASP A 115 -19.94 -4.61 4.48
N THR A 116 -18.73 -4.24 4.00
CA THR A 116 -17.77 -3.51 4.83
C THR A 116 -17.99 -1.99 4.90
N ILE A 117 -18.79 -1.43 3.99
CA ILE A 117 -19.04 0.02 3.91
C ILE A 117 -20.39 0.40 4.53
N HIS A 118 -21.48 -0.28 4.15
CA HIS A 118 -22.85 -0.04 4.66
C HIS A 118 -23.21 1.45 4.88
N GLY A 119 -22.98 2.27 3.85
CA GLY A 119 -23.29 3.70 3.83
C GLY A 119 -22.40 4.57 4.75
N SER A 120 -21.29 4.04 5.28
CA SER A 120 -20.36 4.77 6.15
C SER A 120 -18.92 4.54 5.70
N LEU A 121 -18.42 5.46 4.87
CA LEU A 121 -17.04 5.44 4.40
C LEU A 121 -16.20 6.49 5.14
N ARG A 122 -15.05 6.09 5.69
CA ARG A 122 -14.04 7.02 6.23
C ARG A 122 -12.70 6.74 5.56
N VAL A 123 -12.15 7.72 4.85
CA VAL A 123 -10.91 7.57 4.06
C VAL A 123 -9.95 8.70 4.38
N THR A 124 -8.67 8.37 4.46
CA THR A 124 -7.59 9.36 4.54
C THR A 124 -7.33 9.96 3.16
N VAL A 125 -7.55 11.27 3.01
CA VAL A 125 -7.02 12.03 1.86
C VAL A 125 -5.55 12.30 2.13
N GLN A 126 -4.67 11.78 1.28
CA GLN A 126 -3.25 12.00 1.40
C GLN A 126 -2.87 13.42 0.96
N GLY A 127 -1.93 14.06 1.69
CA GLY A 127 -1.47 15.41 1.37
C GLY A 127 -0.91 15.52 -0.04
N GLU A 128 -0.21 14.49 -0.53
CA GLU A 128 0.32 14.47 -1.90
C GLU A 128 -0.76 14.36 -3.01
N VAL A 129 -2.04 14.16 -2.65
CA VAL A 129 -3.18 14.03 -3.59
C VAL A 129 -4.24 15.13 -3.36
N ILE A 130 -4.05 16.00 -2.36
CA ILE A 130 -5.05 17.02 -1.98
C ILE A 130 -5.34 17.99 -3.13
N GLU A 131 -4.29 18.49 -3.77
CA GLU A 131 -4.37 19.44 -4.88
C GLU A 131 -5.09 18.83 -6.08
N GLN A 132 -4.72 17.61 -6.48
CA GLN A 132 -5.37 16.90 -7.57
C GLN A 132 -6.87 16.64 -7.29
N SER A 133 -7.24 16.49 -6.01
CA SER A 133 -8.60 16.11 -5.63
C SER A 133 -9.52 17.31 -5.42
N PHE A 134 -8.98 18.43 -4.93
CA PHE A 134 -9.77 19.56 -4.41
C PHE A 134 -9.26 20.95 -4.83
N GLY A 135 -8.12 21.05 -5.53
CA GLY A 135 -7.50 22.33 -5.89
C GLY A 135 -8.23 23.09 -7.01
N GLU A 136 -9.02 22.38 -7.81
CA GLU A 136 -9.84 22.95 -8.90
C GLU A 136 -11.32 22.59 -8.70
N GLU A 137 -12.23 23.51 -9.00
CA GLU A 137 -13.65 23.43 -8.66
C GLU A 137 -14.34 22.21 -9.28
N HIS A 138 -14.14 21.96 -10.57
CA HIS A 138 -14.73 20.81 -11.24
C HIS A 138 -14.14 19.49 -10.76
N LEU A 139 -12.84 19.44 -10.48
CA LEU A 139 -12.20 18.25 -9.90
C LEU A 139 -12.68 17.97 -8.47
N CYS A 140 -12.86 19.01 -7.66
CA CYS A 140 -13.45 18.92 -6.33
C CYS A 140 -14.84 18.28 -6.41
N PHE A 141 -15.71 18.82 -7.27
CA PHE A 141 -17.05 18.27 -7.49
C PHE A 141 -17.00 16.80 -7.91
N ARG A 142 -16.18 16.44 -8.90
CA ARG A 142 -16.03 15.04 -9.35
C ARG A 142 -15.46 14.11 -8.26
N THR A 143 -14.62 14.63 -7.38
CA THR A 143 -14.10 13.88 -6.22
C THR A 143 -15.22 13.59 -5.24
N LEU A 144 -16.03 14.59 -4.86
CA LEU A 144 -17.17 14.38 -3.96
C LEU A 144 -18.20 13.44 -4.60
N GLN A 145 -18.50 13.62 -5.89
CA GLN A 145 -19.41 12.78 -6.65
C GLN A 145 -18.98 11.31 -6.62
N ARG A 146 -17.71 11.00 -6.94
CA ARG A 146 -17.25 9.59 -7.00
C ARG A 146 -17.30 8.90 -5.64
N PHE A 147 -16.96 9.61 -4.55
CA PHE A 147 -17.02 9.03 -3.20
C PHE A 147 -18.46 8.71 -2.81
N THR A 148 -19.40 9.62 -3.08
CA THR A 148 -20.82 9.43 -2.80
C THR A 148 -21.39 8.28 -3.63
N CYS A 149 -21.17 8.28 -4.95
CA CYS A 149 -21.70 7.24 -5.84
C CYS A 149 -21.16 5.85 -5.49
N ALA A 150 -19.84 5.69 -5.36
CA ALA A 150 -19.26 4.38 -5.10
C ALA A 150 -19.62 3.83 -3.71
N THR A 151 -19.77 4.70 -2.71
CA THR A 151 -20.23 4.31 -1.36
C THR A 151 -21.67 3.81 -1.38
N LEU A 152 -22.53 4.48 -2.14
CA LEU A 152 -23.94 4.11 -2.29
C LEU A 152 -24.07 2.80 -3.08
N GLU A 153 -23.39 2.71 -4.24
CA GLU A 153 -23.43 1.54 -5.11
C GLU A 153 -22.91 0.29 -4.41
N HIS A 154 -21.76 0.35 -3.73
CA HIS A 154 -21.21 -0.80 -3.00
C HIS A 154 -22.21 -1.40 -2.00
N GLY A 155 -22.99 -0.56 -1.32
CA GLY A 155 -24.00 -1.01 -0.36
C GLY A 155 -25.24 -1.66 -0.97
N MET A 156 -25.49 -1.47 -2.26
CA MET A 156 -26.67 -2.01 -2.97
C MET A 156 -26.27 -3.07 -4.02
N HIS A 157 -25.03 -3.02 -4.50
CA HIS A 157 -24.46 -3.88 -5.51
C HIS A 157 -23.03 -4.27 -5.08
N PRO A 158 -22.90 -5.20 -4.12
CA PRO A 158 -21.59 -5.64 -3.64
C PRO A 158 -20.82 -6.38 -4.75
N PRO A 159 -19.48 -6.39 -4.70
CA PRO A 159 -18.68 -7.11 -5.68
C PRO A 159 -18.86 -8.62 -5.53
N ILE A 160 -18.48 -9.36 -6.58
CA ILE A 160 -18.45 -10.81 -6.53
C ILE A 160 -17.53 -11.32 -5.40
N SER A 161 -17.97 -12.38 -4.73
CA SER A 161 -17.12 -13.09 -3.78
C SER A 161 -16.03 -13.86 -4.53
N PRO A 162 -14.78 -13.89 -4.04
CA PRO A 162 -13.72 -14.64 -4.71
C PRO A 162 -14.00 -16.14 -4.69
N LYS A 163 -13.72 -16.80 -5.82
CA LYS A 163 -13.81 -18.27 -5.95
C LYS A 163 -12.81 -18.95 -4.99
N PRO A 164 -13.09 -20.18 -4.49
CA PRO A 164 -12.20 -20.88 -3.57
C PRO A 164 -10.76 -21.02 -4.09
N GLU A 165 -10.59 -21.31 -5.37
CA GLU A 165 -9.30 -21.41 -6.04
C GLU A 165 -8.54 -20.08 -6.08
N TRP A 166 -9.24 -18.95 -6.20
CA TRP A 166 -8.61 -17.62 -6.13
C TRP A 166 -8.09 -17.33 -4.72
N ARG A 167 -8.85 -17.68 -3.67
CA ARG A 167 -8.39 -17.53 -2.29
C ARG A 167 -7.16 -18.39 -2.00
N ALA A 168 -7.20 -19.65 -2.40
CA ALA A 168 -6.07 -20.58 -2.21
C ALA A 168 -4.80 -20.06 -2.90
N LEU A 169 -4.94 -19.56 -4.14
CA LEU A 169 -3.82 -18.97 -4.88
C LEU A 169 -3.28 -17.70 -4.20
N MET A 170 -4.16 -16.82 -3.72
CA MET A 170 -3.76 -15.62 -2.96
C MET A 170 -3.04 -15.96 -1.65
N ASP A 171 -3.48 -16.98 -0.90
CA ASP A 171 -2.83 -17.42 0.33
C ASP A 171 -1.41 -17.96 0.05
N GLU A 172 -1.25 -18.78 -0.99
CA GLU A 172 0.05 -19.31 -1.41
C GLU A 172 1.00 -18.18 -1.85
N MET A 173 0.53 -17.29 -2.72
CA MET A 173 1.29 -16.13 -3.19
C MET A 173 1.70 -15.20 -2.04
N ALA A 174 0.81 -14.97 -1.07
CA ALA A 174 1.09 -14.11 0.08
C ALA A 174 2.23 -14.64 0.94
N ALA A 175 2.30 -15.97 1.16
CA ALA A 175 3.40 -16.58 1.89
C ALA A 175 4.75 -16.39 1.19
N VAL A 176 4.79 -16.60 -0.14
CA VAL A 176 6.00 -16.42 -0.95
C VAL A 176 6.43 -14.96 -1.02
N ALA A 177 5.49 -14.04 -1.27
CA ALA A 177 5.75 -12.61 -1.32
C ALA A 177 6.33 -12.08 0.00
N THR A 178 5.76 -12.50 1.14
CA THR A 178 6.28 -12.12 2.46
C THR A 178 7.69 -12.66 2.69
N LYS A 179 7.94 -13.92 2.29
CA LYS A 179 9.27 -14.53 2.44
C LYS A 179 10.33 -13.76 1.63
N GLU A 180 10.07 -13.49 0.36
CA GLU A 180 11.00 -12.70 -0.48
C GLU A 180 11.19 -11.31 0.10
N TYR A 181 10.10 -10.59 0.39
CA TYR A 181 10.16 -9.24 0.95
C TYR A 181 11.01 -9.18 2.21
N ARG A 182 10.74 -10.05 3.18
CA ARG A 182 11.47 -10.06 4.46
C ARG A 182 12.92 -10.54 4.30
N SER A 183 13.19 -11.43 3.34
CA SER A 183 14.57 -11.87 3.06
C SER A 183 15.47 -10.70 2.63
N ILE A 184 14.92 -9.75 1.88
CA ILE A 184 15.66 -8.58 1.39
C ILE A 184 15.64 -7.44 2.40
N VAL A 185 14.48 -7.13 3.00
CA VAL A 185 14.33 -5.91 3.82
C VAL A 185 14.83 -6.10 5.25
N PHE A 186 14.72 -7.31 5.82
CA PHE A 186 15.02 -7.57 7.22
C PHE A 186 16.13 -8.60 7.46
N GLN A 187 16.36 -9.54 6.54
CA GLN A 187 17.35 -10.61 6.72
C GLN A 187 18.69 -10.32 6.03
N GLU A 188 18.69 -9.57 4.92
CA GLU A 188 19.92 -9.12 4.26
C GLU A 188 20.64 -8.09 5.13
N ALA A 189 21.78 -8.49 5.69
CA ALA A 189 22.50 -7.71 6.70
C ALA A 189 22.89 -6.31 6.21
N ARG A 190 23.19 -6.18 4.91
CA ARG A 190 23.65 -4.92 4.30
C ARG A 190 22.51 -4.10 3.68
N PHE A 191 21.26 -4.53 3.82
CA PHE A 191 20.12 -3.80 3.23
C PHE A 191 20.00 -2.37 3.76
N VAL A 192 20.15 -2.18 5.07
CA VAL A 192 20.02 -0.85 5.70
C VAL A 192 21.14 0.09 5.25
N GLU A 193 22.34 -0.44 5.05
CA GLU A 193 23.49 0.29 4.51
C GLU A 193 23.19 0.74 3.08
N TYR A 194 22.83 -0.21 2.20
CA TYR A 194 22.44 0.08 0.82
C TYR A 194 21.30 1.10 0.73
N PHE A 195 20.24 0.93 1.53
CA PHE A 195 19.10 1.84 1.56
C PHE A 195 19.49 3.29 1.87
N ARG A 196 20.38 3.50 2.84
CA ARG A 196 20.83 4.84 3.26
C ARG A 196 21.73 5.52 2.22
N LEU A 197 22.46 4.74 1.43
CA LEU A 197 23.31 5.24 0.36
C LEU A 197 22.51 5.49 -0.93
N ALA A 198 21.65 4.54 -1.30
CA ALA A 198 20.90 4.56 -2.55
C ALA A 198 19.72 5.55 -2.53
N THR A 199 19.32 6.07 -1.36
CA THR A 199 18.13 6.93 -1.21
C THR A 199 18.42 8.14 -0.29
N PRO A 200 17.68 9.26 -0.46
CA PRO A 200 17.87 10.45 0.38
C PRO A 200 17.15 10.35 1.75
N GLU A 201 17.07 9.15 2.36
CA GLU A 201 16.35 8.95 3.63
C GLU A 201 16.96 9.74 4.79
N LEU A 202 18.30 9.77 4.87
CA LEU A 202 19.01 10.45 5.94
C LEU A 202 18.85 11.97 5.83
N GLU A 203 18.98 12.51 4.62
CA GLU A 203 18.81 13.92 4.31
C GLU A 203 17.38 14.37 4.60
N TYR A 204 16.38 13.57 4.21
CA TYR A 204 14.98 13.84 4.52
C TYR A 204 14.72 14.01 6.02
N GLY A 205 15.35 13.17 6.86
CA GLY A 205 15.23 13.27 8.31
C GLY A 205 15.96 14.47 8.94
N ARG A 206 16.91 15.08 8.22
CA ARG A 206 17.71 16.23 8.68
C ARG A 206 17.17 17.57 8.15
N MET A 207 16.46 17.55 7.03
CA MET A 207 15.92 18.74 6.39
C MET A 207 14.56 19.15 6.98
N ASN A 208 14.23 20.44 6.86
CA ASN A 208 12.98 21.02 7.33
C ASN A 208 11.81 20.77 6.37
N ILE A 209 11.58 19.50 5.99
CA ILE A 209 10.54 19.08 5.05
C ILE A 209 9.40 18.35 5.78
N GLY A 210 9.73 17.52 6.77
CA GLY A 210 8.77 16.79 7.59
C GLY A 210 8.57 17.42 8.97
N SER A 211 7.34 17.46 9.47
CA SER A 211 7.05 17.91 10.84
C SER A 211 7.26 16.83 11.92
N ARG A 212 7.61 15.60 11.52
CA ARG A 212 7.70 14.44 12.42
C ARG A 212 9.06 13.76 12.28
N PRO A 213 9.62 13.22 13.38
CA PRO A 213 10.82 12.38 13.31
C PRO A 213 10.61 11.17 12.39
N SER A 214 11.58 10.89 11.52
CA SER A 214 11.53 9.78 10.55
C SER A 214 11.49 8.39 11.22
N LYS A 215 12.08 8.25 12.41
CA LYS A 215 12.17 6.99 13.16
C LYS A 215 11.49 7.09 14.52
N ARG A 216 10.98 5.95 15.02
CA ARG A 216 10.48 5.79 16.40
C ARG A 216 11.65 5.60 17.39
N LYS A 217 12.74 4.96 16.97
CA LYS A 217 13.99 4.76 17.73
C LYS A 217 15.20 5.08 16.82
N PRO A 218 16.12 5.99 17.20
CA PRO A 218 17.20 6.43 16.30
C PRO A 218 18.15 5.32 15.81
N SER A 219 18.46 4.34 16.66
CA SER A 219 19.39 3.25 16.37
C SER A 219 18.78 2.01 15.70
N GLY A 220 17.47 2.02 15.41
CA GLY A 220 16.79 0.84 14.87
C GLY A 220 16.96 0.67 13.36
N GLY A 221 16.70 -0.56 12.88
CA GLY A 221 16.57 -0.91 11.47
C GLY A 221 15.28 -0.39 10.84
N ILE A 222 14.83 -1.05 9.76
CA ILE A 222 13.61 -0.68 9.01
C ILE A 222 12.34 -0.77 9.88
N GLU A 223 12.34 -1.58 10.93
CA GLU A 223 11.24 -1.70 11.90
C GLU A 223 10.98 -0.37 12.62
N SER A 224 12.05 0.39 12.88
CA SER A 224 11.97 1.69 13.55
C SER A 224 11.58 2.84 12.62
N LEU A 225 11.76 2.66 11.30
CA LEU A 225 11.43 3.66 10.28
C LEU A 225 9.91 3.75 10.10
N ARG A 226 9.38 4.96 10.06
CA ARG A 226 7.95 5.18 9.79
C ARG A 226 7.64 4.92 8.32
N ALA A 227 6.39 4.54 8.02
CA ALA A 227 5.97 4.27 6.65
C ALA A 227 6.01 5.48 5.70
N ILE A 228 6.00 6.74 6.20
CA ILE A 228 6.14 7.93 5.34
C ILE A 228 7.56 8.01 4.77
N PRO A 229 8.63 8.13 5.59
CA PRO A 229 10.02 8.11 5.12
C PRO A 229 10.33 6.89 4.24
N TRP A 230 9.82 5.70 4.61
CA TRP A 230 10.05 4.48 3.84
C TRP A 230 9.57 4.61 2.39
N ILE A 231 8.32 4.98 2.17
CA ILE A 231 7.78 5.15 0.82
C ILE A 231 8.41 6.36 0.12
N PHE A 232 8.64 7.46 0.85
CA PHE A 232 9.19 8.69 0.30
C PHE A 232 10.59 8.47 -0.29
N ALA A 233 11.50 7.87 0.48
CA ALA A 233 12.89 7.67 0.08
C ALA A 233 13.01 6.90 -1.25
N TRP A 234 12.30 5.78 -1.39
CA TRP A 234 12.28 5.00 -2.63
C TRP A 234 11.49 5.63 -3.78
N THR A 235 10.60 6.58 -3.48
CA THR A 235 9.87 7.35 -4.49
C THR A 235 10.78 8.41 -5.11
N GLN A 236 11.65 9.05 -4.31
CA GLN A 236 12.60 10.05 -4.81
C GLN A 236 13.54 9.45 -5.87
N THR A 237 13.95 8.20 -5.70
CA THR A 237 14.93 7.54 -6.57
C THR A 237 14.31 6.82 -7.77
N ARG A 238 12.99 7.02 -7.99
CA ARG A 238 12.22 6.37 -9.07
C ARG A 238 12.24 4.84 -9.02
N PHE A 239 12.60 4.24 -7.88
CA PHE A 239 12.75 2.78 -7.77
C PHE A 239 11.53 2.10 -7.15
N HIS A 240 10.82 2.78 -6.25
CA HIS A 240 9.54 2.34 -5.67
C HIS A 240 9.55 0.92 -5.06
N LEU A 241 10.72 0.42 -4.62
CA LEU A 241 10.92 -0.90 -4.02
C LEU A 241 9.79 -1.35 -3.07
N PRO A 242 9.28 -0.51 -2.14
CA PRO A 242 8.25 -0.92 -1.19
C PRO A 242 6.91 -1.35 -1.78
N VAL A 243 6.64 -0.99 -3.04
CA VAL A 243 5.34 -1.21 -3.67
C VAL A 243 5.28 -2.56 -4.38
N TRP A 244 6.35 -2.96 -5.05
CA TRP A 244 6.37 -4.13 -5.94
C TRP A 244 7.16 -5.31 -5.38
N LEU A 245 8.06 -5.11 -4.41
CA LEU A 245 8.88 -6.20 -3.88
C LEU A 245 7.99 -7.30 -3.28
N GLY A 246 8.24 -8.56 -3.69
CA GLY A 246 7.43 -9.73 -3.34
C GLY A 246 6.48 -10.20 -4.45
N PHE A 247 6.04 -9.31 -5.36
CA PHE A 247 5.12 -9.70 -6.45
C PHE A 247 5.79 -10.65 -7.45
N GLY A 248 7.04 -10.35 -7.85
CA GLY A 248 7.78 -11.15 -8.82
C GLY A 248 7.94 -12.61 -8.38
N ALA A 249 8.44 -12.85 -7.17
CA ALA A 249 8.56 -14.22 -6.66
C ALA A 249 7.22 -14.92 -6.51
N ALA A 250 6.17 -14.21 -6.07
CA ALA A 250 4.84 -14.79 -5.93
C ALA A 250 4.26 -15.26 -7.28
N PHE A 251 4.30 -14.40 -8.31
CA PHE A 251 3.86 -14.78 -9.66
C PHE A 251 4.70 -15.93 -10.22
N LYS A 252 6.03 -15.81 -10.14
CA LYS A 252 6.94 -16.84 -10.64
C LYS A 252 6.68 -18.19 -9.99
N HIS A 253 6.47 -18.22 -8.67
CA HIS A 253 6.20 -19.45 -7.93
C HIS A 253 4.95 -20.17 -8.44
N VAL A 254 3.82 -19.46 -8.56
CA VAL A 254 2.57 -20.10 -8.98
C VAL A 254 2.57 -20.50 -10.45
N LEU A 255 3.23 -19.71 -11.31
CA LEU A 255 3.37 -20.05 -12.74
C LEU A 255 4.27 -21.27 -12.96
N GLN A 256 5.33 -21.44 -12.15
CA GLN A 256 6.19 -22.62 -12.20
C GLN A 256 5.51 -23.87 -11.66
N LYS A 257 4.60 -23.71 -10.69
CA LYS A 257 3.85 -24.82 -10.10
C LYS A 257 2.81 -25.39 -11.06
N ASP A 258 2.08 -24.53 -11.76
CA ASP A 258 1.12 -24.93 -12.79
C ASP A 258 0.93 -23.80 -13.80
N ILE A 259 1.20 -24.07 -15.08
CA ILE A 259 1.08 -23.08 -16.15
C ILE A 259 -0.36 -22.56 -16.32
N ARG A 260 -1.37 -23.36 -15.91
CA ARG A 260 -2.79 -22.96 -15.91
C ARG A 260 -3.07 -21.82 -14.93
N ASN A 261 -2.21 -21.61 -13.93
CA ASN A 261 -2.36 -20.49 -13.01
C ASN A 261 -2.26 -19.13 -13.71
N LEU A 262 -1.62 -19.04 -14.88
CA LEU A 262 -1.64 -17.80 -15.67
C LEU A 262 -3.07 -17.43 -16.08
N GLN A 263 -3.84 -18.40 -16.57
CA GLN A 263 -5.23 -18.18 -16.97
C GLN A 263 -6.08 -17.78 -15.76
N ILE A 264 -5.88 -18.44 -14.61
CA ILE A 264 -6.58 -18.09 -13.37
C ILE A 264 -6.24 -16.67 -12.93
N LEU A 265 -4.98 -16.24 -12.99
CA LEU A 265 -4.57 -14.87 -12.63
C LEU A 265 -5.16 -13.83 -13.59
N GLN A 266 -5.23 -14.13 -14.89
CA GLN A 266 -5.86 -13.27 -15.89
C GLN A 266 -7.38 -13.19 -15.68
N GLU A 267 -8.04 -14.30 -15.34
CA GLU A 267 -9.45 -14.34 -14.94
C GLU A 267 -9.66 -13.49 -13.68
N MET A 268 -8.83 -13.64 -12.65
CA MET A 268 -8.90 -12.81 -11.44
C MET A 268 -8.76 -11.33 -11.76
N TYR A 269 -7.85 -10.94 -12.66
CA TYR A 269 -7.68 -9.54 -13.07
C TYR A 269 -8.91 -8.99 -13.80
N ASN A 270 -9.55 -9.80 -14.63
CA ASN A 270 -10.73 -9.37 -15.40
C ASN A 270 -12.03 -9.41 -14.59
N GLU A 271 -12.20 -10.39 -13.72
CA GLU A 271 -13.46 -10.68 -13.03
C GLU A 271 -13.49 -10.19 -11.59
N TRP A 272 -12.35 -10.13 -10.88
CA TRP A 272 -12.31 -9.82 -9.45
C TRP A 272 -11.82 -8.38 -9.19
N PRO A 273 -12.72 -7.44 -8.80
CA PRO A 273 -12.36 -6.03 -8.65
C PRO A 273 -11.20 -5.79 -7.66
N PHE A 274 -11.11 -6.56 -6.59
CA PHE A 274 -10.03 -6.44 -5.60
C PHE A 274 -8.66 -6.74 -6.21
N PHE A 275 -8.55 -7.83 -6.98
CA PHE A 275 -7.29 -8.19 -7.61
C PHE A 275 -6.92 -7.16 -8.69
N ARG A 276 -7.90 -6.77 -9.51
CA ARG A 276 -7.73 -5.73 -10.53
C ARG A 276 -7.13 -4.44 -9.97
N VAL A 277 -7.76 -3.82 -8.97
CA VAL A 277 -7.27 -2.54 -8.41
C VAL A 277 -5.92 -2.69 -7.70
N THR A 278 -5.58 -3.89 -7.24
CA THR A 278 -4.28 -4.20 -6.64
C THR A 278 -3.19 -4.20 -7.71
N ILE A 279 -3.44 -4.83 -8.85
CA ILE A 279 -2.54 -4.86 -10.00
C ILE A 279 -2.42 -3.47 -10.65
N ASP A 280 -3.54 -2.79 -10.93
CA ASP A 280 -3.58 -1.45 -11.54
C ASP A 280 -2.71 -0.45 -10.77
N LEU A 281 -2.73 -0.52 -9.43
CA LEU A 281 -1.91 0.36 -8.60
C LEU A 281 -0.42 0.07 -8.78
N VAL A 282 -0.02 -1.19 -8.80
CA VAL A 282 1.39 -1.56 -8.98
C VAL A 282 1.85 -1.21 -10.39
N GLU A 283 1.00 -1.41 -11.41
CA GLU A 283 1.25 -0.98 -12.79
C GLU A 283 1.47 0.53 -12.90
N MET A 284 0.60 1.33 -12.26
CA MET A 284 0.76 2.79 -12.20
C MET A 284 2.06 3.21 -11.51
N VAL A 285 2.51 2.47 -10.50
CA VAL A 285 3.80 2.74 -9.85
C VAL A 285 4.97 2.37 -10.75
N PHE A 286 4.88 1.26 -11.50
CA PHE A 286 5.88 0.93 -12.52
C PHE A 286 5.95 2.01 -13.61
N ALA A 287 4.82 2.59 -14.01
CA ALA A 287 4.77 3.70 -14.97
C ALA A 287 5.42 4.99 -14.45
N LYS A 288 5.62 5.11 -13.13
CA LYS A 288 6.36 6.21 -12.50
C LYS A 288 7.82 5.88 -12.23
N GLY A 289 8.20 4.61 -12.30
CA GLY A 289 9.54 4.14 -11.99
C GLY A 289 10.49 4.22 -13.18
N ASP A 290 11.77 4.36 -12.88
CA ASP A 290 12.86 4.39 -13.86
C ASP A 290 14.10 3.69 -13.27
N PRO A 291 14.37 2.43 -13.65
CA PRO A 291 15.53 1.69 -13.16
C PRO A 291 16.86 2.27 -13.65
N GLY A 292 16.87 3.07 -14.73
CA GLY A 292 18.06 3.79 -15.20
C GLY A 292 18.43 4.93 -14.27
N ILE A 293 17.44 5.71 -13.80
CA ILE A 293 17.66 6.71 -12.75
C ILE A 293 18.07 6.05 -11.44
N ALA A 294 17.43 4.94 -11.03
CA ALA A 294 17.87 4.22 -9.84
C ALA A 294 19.34 3.75 -9.94
N ALA A 295 19.78 3.29 -11.12
CA ALA A 295 21.17 2.93 -11.38
C ALA A 295 22.13 4.13 -11.31
N LEU A 296 21.69 5.33 -11.69
CA LEU A 296 22.48 6.56 -11.54
C LEU A 296 22.72 6.88 -10.05
N TYR A 297 21.71 6.74 -9.20
CA TYR A 297 21.87 6.91 -7.74
C TYR A 297 22.89 5.93 -7.18
N ASP A 298 22.78 4.64 -7.55
CA ASP A 298 23.76 3.63 -7.16
C ASP A 298 25.18 4.02 -7.57
N LYS A 299 25.38 4.38 -8.85
CA LYS A 299 26.70 4.73 -9.38
C LYS A 299 27.33 5.95 -8.68
N LEU A 300 26.50 6.90 -8.24
CA LEU A 300 27.00 8.15 -7.65
C LEU A 300 27.18 8.08 -6.14
N LEU A 301 26.33 7.32 -5.43
CA LEU A 301 26.18 7.40 -3.97
C LEU A 301 26.49 6.08 -3.24
N VAL A 302 26.40 4.94 -3.93
CA VAL A 302 26.55 3.62 -3.32
C VAL A 302 27.99 3.12 -3.52
N SER A 303 28.55 2.52 -2.47
CA SER A 303 29.86 1.86 -2.52
C SER A 303 29.90 0.72 -3.54
N GLU A 304 31.01 0.57 -4.26
CA GLU A 304 31.12 -0.37 -5.40
C GLU A 304 30.82 -1.83 -5.04
N ASP A 305 31.13 -2.23 -3.81
CA ASP A 305 30.88 -3.56 -3.28
C ASP A 305 29.38 -3.88 -3.07
N LEU A 306 28.52 -2.85 -3.05
CA LEU A 306 27.06 -2.98 -3.00
C LEU A 306 26.38 -2.85 -4.37
N TRP A 307 27.11 -2.50 -5.44
CA TRP A 307 26.53 -2.41 -6.78
C TRP A 307 25.90 -3.73 -7.28
N PRO A 308 26.50 -4.92 -7.03
CA PRO A 308 25.86 -6.18 -7.40
C PRO A 308 24.49 -6.38 -6.73
N PHE A 309 24.35 -5.91 -5.48
CA PHE A 309 23.09 -5.97 -4.75
C PHE A 309 22.03 -5.08 -5.40
N GLY A 310 22.37 -3.83 -5.71
CA GLY A 310 21.47 -2.92 -6.43
C GLY A 310 21.09 -3.42 -7.84
N ALA A 311 22.05 -4.01 -8.56
CA ALA A 311 21.79 -4.65 -9.85
C ALA A 311 20.81 -5.83 -9.74
N ARG A 312 20.94 -6.66 -8.70
CA ARG A 312 19.99 -7.75 -8.41
C ARG A 312 18.58 -7.22 -8.13
N LEU A 313 18.44 -6.12 -7.40
CA LEU A 313 17.14 -5.49 -7.17
C LEU A 313 16.53 -4.94 -8.47
N ARG A 314 17.32 -4.32 -9.34
CA ARG A 314 16.84 -3.83 -10.65
C ARG A 314 16.45 -4.97 -11.60
N ALA A 315 17.16 -6.10 -11.55
CA ALA A 315 16.74 -7.29 -12.30
C ALA A 315 15.38 -7.80 -11.80
N ASN A 316 15.16 -7.84 -10.48
CA ASN A 316 13.88 -8.21 -9.88
C ASN A 316 12.76 -7.21 -10.27
N TYR A 317 13.06 -5.91 -10.32
CA TYR A 317 12.12 -4.89 -10.82
C TYR A 317 11.62 -5.23 -12.24
N GLU A 318 12.54 -5.55 -13.16
CA GLU A 318 12.20 -5.83 -14.55
C GLU A 318 11.42 -7.16 -14.70
N GLU A 319 11.85 -8.21 -14.00
CA GLU A 319 11.14 -9.50 -13.97
C GLU A 319 9.71 -9.33 -13.40
N THR A 320 9.56 -8.59 -12.30
CA THR A 320 8.26 -8.31 -11.69
C THR A 320 7.35 -7.53 -12.64
N LYS A 321 7.89 -6.51 -13.33
CA LYS A 321 7.14 -5.71 -14.30
C LYS A 321 6.64 -6.57 -15.47
N GLN A 322 7.49 -7.44 -16.01
CA GLN A 322 7.12 -8.35 -17.10
C GLN A 322 6.03 -9.34 -16.68
N LEU A 323 6.16 -9.96 -15.51
CA LEU A 323 5.16 -10.89 -14.98
C LEU A 323 3.83 -10.18 -14.70
N LEU A 324 3.86 -8.96 -14.17
CA LEU A 324 2.67 -8.16 -13.94
C LEU A 324 1.92 -7.86 -15.25
N LEU A 325 2.63 -7.46 -16.31
CA LEU A 325 2.03 -7.21 -17.63
C LEU A 325 1.40 -8.49 -18.22
N GLN A 326 2.05 -9.65 -18.05
CA GLN A 326 1.47 -10.93 -18.47
C GLN A 326 0.17 -11.26 -17.73
N VAL A 327 0.12 -11.01 -16.42
CA VAL A 327 -1.07 -11.20 -15.59
C VAL A 327 -2.19 -10.23 -15.97
N ALA A 328 -1.87 -8.96 -16.25
CA ALA A 328 -2.83 -7.97 -16.70
C ALA A 328 -3.28 -8.17 -18.17
N GLY A 329 -2.52 -8.96 -18.95
CA GLY A 329 -2.76 -9.12 -20.39
C GLY A 329 -2.38 -7.89 -21.22
N HIS A 330 -1.54 -7.00 -20.67
CA HIS A 330 -1.10 -5.77 -21.33
C HIS A 330 0.26 -5.98 -22.03
N LYS A 331 0.50 -5.30 -23.16
CA LYS A 331 1.80 -5.26 -23.83
C LYS A 331 2.70 -4.18 -23.26
N ASP A 332 2.10 -3.05 -22.89
CA ASP A 332 2.77 -1.89 -22.29
C ASP A 332 2.12 -1.50 -20.95
N LEU A 333 2.89 -0.82 -20.11
CA LEU A 333 2.36 -0.20 -18.89
C LEU A 333 1.25 0.82 -19.24
N LEU A 334 0.16 0.73 -18.48
CA LEU A 334 -1.03 1.56 -18.59
C LEU A 334 -1.71 1.47 -19.97
N GLU A 335 -1.67 0.30 -20.62
CA GLU A 335 -2.38 0.07 -21.88
C GLU A 335 -3.88 0.35 -21.74
N GLY A 336 -4.48 -0.03 -20.60
CA GLY A 336 -5.89 0.24 -20.28
C GLY A 336 -6.21 1.68 -19.82
N ASP A 337 -5.22 2.55 -19.62
CA ASP A 337 -5.43 3.95 -19.19
C ASP A 337 -4.50 4.94 -19.95
N PRO A 338 -4.82 5.24 -21.22
CA PRO A 338 -4.00 6.13 -22.04
C PRO A 338 -3.95 7.57 -21.50
N TYR A 339 -5.00 8.02 -20.79
CA TYR A 339 -5.05 9.36 -20.20
C TYR A 339 -4.06 9.50 -19.06
N LEU A 340 -3.99 8.51 -18.16
CA LEU A 340 -2.98 8.48 -17.11
C LEU A 340 -1.58 8.36 -17.71
N ARG A 341 -1.38 7.46 -18.69
CA ARG A 341 -0.10 7.28 -19.39
C ARG A 341 0.41 8.61 -19.97
N GLN A 342 -0.44 9.37 -20.65
CA GLN A 342 -0.09 10.68 -21.19
C GLN A 342 0.32 11.68 -20.10
N ARG A 343 -0.47 11.77 -19.01
CA ARG A 343 -0.20 12.71 -17.91
C ARG A 343 1.10 12.43 -17.19
N LEU A 344 1.46 11.16 -17.02
CA LEU A 344 2.75 10.78 -16.41
C LEU A 344 3.91 11.13 -17.35
N ARG A 345 3.79 10.78 -18.64
CA ARG A 345 4.83 11.06 -19.64
C ARG A 345 5.19 12.54 -19.75
N ILE A 346 4.22 13.45 -19.63
CA ILE A 346 4.46 14.91 -19.65
C ILE A 346 5.30 15.37 -18.45
N ARG A 347 5.15 14.71 -17.29
CA ARG A 347 5.86 15.07 -16.06
C ARG A 347 7.29 14.53 -16.04
N ASP A 348 7.54 13.42 -16.73
CA ASP A 348 8.81 12.69 -16.63
C ASP A 348 10.03 13.55 -16.95
N SER A 349 10.01 14.36 -18.01
CA SER A 349 11.17 15.21 -18.36
C SER A 349 11.58 16.16 -17.23
N TYR A 350 10.61 16.75 -16.53
CA TYR A 350 10.87 17.65 -15.40
C TYR A 350 11.38 16.88 -14.18
N ILE A 351 10.74 15.75 -13.86
CA ILE A 351 11.10 14.94 -12.68
C ILE A 351 12.49 14.33 -12.89
N THR A 352 12.80 13.83 -14.08
CA THR A 352 14.10 13.24 -14.43
C THR A 352 15.23 14.25 -14.28
N ALA A 353 15.03 15.50 -14.75
CA ALA A 353 16.02 16.56 -14.55
C ALA A 353 16.27 16.83 -13.06
N LEU A 354 15.21 16.88 -12.24
CA LEU A 354 15.32 17.02 -10.79
C LEU A 354 16.01 15.81 -10.13
N ASN A 355 15.78 14.59 -10.62
CA ASN A 355 16.41 13.39 -10.09
C ASN A 355 17.93 13.39 -10.31
N VAL A 356 18.39 13.79 -11.49
CA VAL A 356 19.83 13.91 -11.78
C VAL A 356 20.44 15.00 -10.90
N CYS A 357 19.79 16.16 -10.79
CA CYS A 357 20.23 17.25 -9.92
C CYS A 357 20.33 16.80 -8.46
N GLN A 358 19.33 16.08 -7.96
CA GLN A 358 19.30 15.53 -6.60
C GLN A 358 20.44 14.55 -6.35
N ALA A 359 20.70 13.61 -7.28
CA ALA A 359 21.80 12.65 -7.13
C ALA A 359 23.18 13.34 -7.10
N CYS A 360 23.42 14.29 -8.01
CA CYS A 360 24.66 15.06 -8.03
C CYS A 360 24.82 15.92 -6.77
N THR A 361 23.74 16.53 -6.30
CA THR A 361 23.74 17.35 -5.08
C THR A 361 24.02 16.51 -3.84
N ALA A 362 23.41 15.32 -3.74
CA ALA A 362 23.65 14.39 -2.64
C ALA A 362 25.12 13.95 -2.60
N LYS A 363 25.71 13.64 -3.77
CA LYS A 363 27.13 13.30 -3.88
C LYS A 363 28.03 14.45 -3.40
N ALA A 364 27.77 15.67 -3.87
CA ALA A 364 28.54 16.85 -3.45
C ALA A 364 28.43 17.11 -1.93
N TYR A 365 27.30 16.79 -1.32
CA TYR A 365 27.07 16.98 0.12
C TYR A 365 27.78 15.93 0.99
N GLN A 366 28.04 14.72 0.47
CA GLN A 366 28.76 13.66 1.19
C GLN A 366 30.29 13.92 1.30
N GLY A 367 30.81 14.95 0.61
CA GLY A 367 32.24 15.28 0.55
C GLY A 367 32.96 14.57 -0.60
N PRO A 368 34.23 14.93 -0.87
CA PRO A 368 35.08 14.24 -1.85
C PRO A 368 35.37 12.78 -1.47
#